data_AF-A0A8H6NYT4-F1
#
_entry.id   AF-A0A8H6NYT4-F1
#
_cell.length_a   1.000
_cell.length_b   1.000
_cell.length_c   1.000
_cell.angle_alpha   90.00
_cell.angle_beta   90.00
_cell.angle_gamma   90.00
#
_symmetry.space_group_name_H-M   'P 1'
#
loop_
_entity.id
_entity.type
_entity.pdbx_description
1 polymer ?
#
loop_
_entity_poly.entity_id
_entity_poly.type
_entity_poly.pdbx_seq_one_letter_code
_entity_poly.pdbx_strand_id
1 'polypeptide(L)'
;MSAEEKNIPQTSDFEVDPEDSHFSSNTRIPRTIDAARVSLTALALLAGVTILGVSADALAVYDATHVPASFLLPIWPDDFDLRPTVALVVGSSIVIVASLVSLLFSRVQSLRGRKLLHNGVAVAAPAFGLVAAVIAMSFFYSINASTTVDTLQSWSCRWSQVAMAQRPHFGTLCKQSQAGLYLSVLLIPIEVIVLGAGAYQMVLEKNVSRASVVAQRRPKSGSPVPSSVRDIEGDGR
;
A
#
# COMPACT_ATOMS: atom_id res chain seq x y z
N MET A 1 9.18 49.79 -62.56
CA MET A 1 8.40 49.78 -61.31
C MET A 1 8.25 48.31 -60.95
N SER A 2 9.15 47.76 -60.13
CA SER A 2 8.91 47.36 -58.72
C SER A 2 7.77 46.34 -58.60
N ALA A 3 7.87 45.17 -57.96
CA ALA A 3 8.82 44.72 -56.96
C ALA A 3 8.90 43.18 -56.92
N GLU A 4 9.98 42.75 -56.29
CA GLU A 4 10.37 41.44 -55.77
C GLU A 4 9.25 40.67 -55.04
N GLU A 5 8.97 39.43 -55.46
CA GLU A 5 8.20 38.47 -54.65
C GLU A 5 9.15 37.38 -54.15
N LYS A 6 9.74 37.68 -52.99
CA LYS A 6 10.60 36.82 -52.19
C LYS A 6 9.79 35.59 -51.75
N ASN A 7 10.20 34.40 -52.21
CA ASN A 7 9.74 33.11 -51.66
C ASN A 7 10.04 33.09 -50.16
N ILE A 8 9.00 33.22 -49.33
CA ILE A 8 9.07 33.02 -47.88
C ILE A 8 8.91 31.51 -47.65
N PRO A 9 9.90 30.81 -47.07
CA PRO A 9 9.72 29.44 -46.66
C PRO A 9 8.63 29.40 -45.57
N GLN A 10 7.60 28.58 -45.79
CA GLN A 10 6.64 28.20 -44.76
C GLN A 10 7.39 27.49 -43.63
N THR A 11 7.83 28.27 -42.66
CA THR A 11 8.13 27.77 -41.32
C THR A 11 6.80 27.32 -40.73
N SER A 12 6.58 26.00 -40.67
CA SER A 12 5.47 25.45 -39.91
C SER A 12 5.73 25.83 -38.45
N ASP A 13 5.00 26.82 -37.97
CA ASP A 13 4.94 27.13 -36.56
C ASP A 13 4.35 25.89 -35.89
N PHE A 14 5.22 25.11 -35.25
CA PHE A 14 4.81 24.00 -34.41
C PHE A 14 4.35 24.65 -33.11
N GLU A 15 3.15 25.22 -33.14
CA GLU A 15 2.47 25.71 -31.94
C GLU A 15 2.16 24.47 -31.09
N VAL A 16 3.12 24.12 -30.22
CA VAL A 16 2.92 23.16 -29.14
C VAL A 16 1.88 23.80 -28.24
N ASP A 17 0.64 23.39 -28.41
CA ASP A 17 -0.46 23.77 -27.54
C ASP A 17 -0.07 23.45 -26.09
N PRO A 18 0.13 24.47 -25.22
CA PRO A 18 0.54 24.24 -23.84
C PRO A 18 -0.55 23.51 -23.04
N GLU A 19 -1.81 23.47 -23.49
CA GLU A 19 -2.89 22.75 -22.79
C GLU A 19 -2.73 21.22 -22.82
N ASP A 20 -2.14 20.65 -23.88
CA ASP A 20 -1.94 19.19 -23.97
C ASP A 20 -0.88 18.66 -22.99
N SER A 21 0.08 19.50 -22.61
CA SER A 21 1.12 19.16 -21.62
C SER A 21 0.56 19.05 -20.20
N HIS A 22 -0.42 19.90 -19.87
CA HIS A 22 -1.09 19.91 -18.57
C HIS A 22 -2.12 18.78 -18.44
N PHE A 23 -2.76 18.35 -19.53
CA PHE A 23 -3.72 17.23 -19.51
C PHE A 23 -3.03 15.85 -19.49
N SER A 24 -1.92 15.70 -20.22
CA SER A 24 -1.10 14.48 -20.25
C SER A 24 -0.39 14.21 -18.92
N SER A 25 0.17 15.24 -18.27
CA SER A 25 0.83 15.07 -16.96
C SER A 25 -0.14 14.66 -15.86
N ASN A 26 -1.36 15.23 -15.86
CA ASN A 26 -2.39 14.93 -14.87
C ASN A 26 -2.95 13.50 -14.94
N THR A 27 -2.85 12.82 -16.09
CA THR A 27 -3.25 11.40 -16.23
C THR A 27 -2.13 10.43 -15.90
N ARG A 28 -0.86 10.84 -16.03
CA ARG A 28 0.31 10.03 -15.66
C ARG A 28 0.49 9.90 -14.15
N ILE A 29 0.28 10.99 -13.41
CA ILE A 29 0.43 11.03 -11.94
C ILE A 29 -0.47 10.01 -11.21
N PRO A 30 -1.79 9.90 -11.45
CA PRO A 30 -2.63 8.91 -10.76
C PRO A 30 -2.24 7.48 -11.11
N ARG A 31 -1.77 7.24 -12.35
CA ARG A 31 -1.32 5.91 -12.81
C ARG A 31 0.00 5.50 -12.16
N THR A 32 0.94 6.43 -11.97
CA THR A 32 2.19 6.13 -11.26
C THR A 32 1.94 5.90 -9.77
N ILE A 33 1.04 6.66 -9.15
CA ILE A 33 0.63 6.45 -7.74
C ILE A 33 -0.05 5.09 -7.58
N ASP A 34 -0.96 4.72 -8.48
CA ASP A 34 -1.59 3.39 -8.51
C ASP A 34 -0.55 2.28 -8.60
N ALA A 35 0.39 2.40 -9.55
CA ALA A 35 1.44 1.42 -9.75
C ALA A 35 2.38 1.30 -8.53
N ALA A 36 2.79 2.44 -7.96
CA ALA A 36 3.61 2.48 -6.76
C ALA A 36 2.90 1.82 -5.58
N ARG A 37 1.61 2.12 -5.39
CA ARG A 37 0.77 1.55 -4.33
C ARG A 37 0.61 0.03 -4.47
N VAL A 38 0.38 -0.47 -5.69
CA VAL A 38 0.30 -1.91 -5.96
C VAL A 38 1.64 -2.60 -5.67
N SER A 39 2.76 -2.01 -6.09
CA SER A 39 4.11 -2.54 -5.82
C SER A 39 4.43 -2.56 -4.34
N LEU A 40 4.11 -1.49 -3.60
CA LEU A 40 4.28 -1.43 -2.14
C LEU A 40 3.38 -2.45 -1.42
N THR A 41 2.16 -2.67 -1.89
CA THR A 41 1.26 -3.70 -1.35
C THR A 41 1.81 -5.11 -1.59
N ALA A 42 2.40 -5.36 -2.75
CA ALA A 42 3.06 -6.63 -3.04
C ALA A 42 4.31 -6.84 -2.16
N LEU A 43 5.09 -5.77 -1.92
CA LEU A 43 6.22 -5.81 -1.00
C LEU A 43 5.76 -6.12 0.44
N ALA A 44 4.67 -5.49 0.89
CA ALA A 44 4.07 -5.75 2.20
C ALA A 44 3.58 -7.21 2.32
N LEU A 45 2.98 -7.77 1.27
CA LEU A 45 2.58 -9.17 1.22
C LEU A 45 3.78 -10.10 1.39
N LEU A 46 4.86 -9.87 0.63
CA LEU A 46 6.09 -10.69 0.72
C LEU A 46 6.71 -10.60 2.11
N ALA A 47 6.83 -9.38 2.66
CA ALA A 47 7.31 -9.17 4.02
C ALA A 47 6.44 -9.90 5.06
N GLY A 48 5.11 -9.79 4.96
CA GLY A 48 4.17 -10.50 5.81
C GLY A 48 4.36 -12.02 5.76
N VAL A 49 4.48 -12.62 4.57
CA VAL A 49 4.74 -14.06 4.41
C VAL A 49 6.05 -14.47 5.06
N THR A 50 7.11 -13.70 4.88
CA THR A 50 8.40 -14.00 5.51
C THR A 50 8.35 -13.91 7.03
N ILE A 51 7.68 -12.90 7.59
CA ILE A 51 7.49 -12.75 9.04
C ILE A 51 6.69 -13.92 9.60
N LEU A 52 5.58 -14.28 8.94
CA LEU A 52 4.77 -15.43 9.33
C LEU A 52 5.59 -16.71 9.30
N GLY A 53 6.39 -16.93 8.25
CA GLY A 53 7.24 -18.10 8.10
C GLY A 53 8.27 -18.23 9.23
N VAL A 54 9.04 -17.17 9.51
CA VAL A 54 10.08 -17.21 10.56
C VAL A 54 9.49 -17.31 11.96
N SER A 55 8.36 -16.66 12.22
CA SER A 55 7.70 -16.72 13.54
C SER A 55 6.98 -18.05 13.78
N ALA A 56 6.37 -18.63 12.74
CA ALA A 56 5.76 -19.96 12.82
C ALA A 56 6.82 -21.06 12.97
N ASP A 57 7.95 -20.99 12.27
CA ASP A 57 9.05 -21.96 12.43
C ASP A 57 9.63 -21.89 13.86
N ALA A 58 9.83 -20.69 14.39
CA ALA A 58 10.29 -20.51 15.77
C ALA A 58 9.31 -21.12 16.80
N LEU A 59 8.00 -20.95 16.59
CA LEU A 59 6.98 -21.51 17.47
C LEU A 59 6.88 -23.04 17.33
N ALA A 60 7.02 -23.58 16.12
CA ALA A 60 7.04 -25.01 15.88
C ALA A 60 8.27 -25.68 16.50
N VAL A 61 9.43 -25.02 16.47
CA VAL A 61 10.65 -25.50 17.16
C VAL A 61 10.45 -25.46 18.67
N TYR A 62 9.86 -24.40 19.21
CA TYR A 62 9.53 -24.34 20.65
C TYR A 62 8.61 -25.49 21.05
N ASP A 63 7.49 -25.70 20.36
CA ASP A 63 6.54 -26.77 20.67
C ASP A 63 7.18 -28.17 20.58
N ALA A 64 8.04 -28.39 19.58
CA ALA A 64 8.72 -29.67 19.39
C ALA A 64 9.85 -29.95 20.40
N THR A 65 10.40 -28.92 21.06
CA THR A 65 11.58 -29.05 21.96
C THR A 65 11.28 -28.64 23.40
N HIS A 66 10.08 -28.11 23.65
CA HIS A 66 9.59 -27.79 24.97
C HIS A 66 9.32 -29.08 25.74
N VAL A 67 9.92 -29.17 26.92
CA VAL A 67 9.69 -30.25 27.87
C VAL A 67 9.14 -29.64 29.17
N PRO A 68 8.19 -30.29 29.84
CA PRO A 68 7.66 -29.82 31.11
C PRO A 68 8.76 -29.64 32.17
N ALA A 69 8.58 -28.70 33.08
CA ALA A 69 9.48 -28.40 34.21
C ALA A 69 9.81 -29.62 35.11
N SER A 70 9.04 -30.70 35.02
CA SER A 70 9.29 -31.97 35.71
C SER A 70 10.48 -32.76 35.14
N PHE A 71 10.97 -32.39 33.95
CA PHE A 71 12.19 -32.95 33.38
C PHE A 71 13.42 -32.20 33.89
N LEU A 72 14.50 -32.92 34.20
CA LEU A 72 15.71 -32.39 34.84
C LEU A 72 16.58 -31.47 33.93
N LEU A 73 16.26 -31.36 32.63
CA LEU A 73 16.99 -30.53 31.67
C LEU A 73 16.02 -29.76 30.75
N PRO A 74 15.29 -28.75 31.27
CA PRO A 74 14.50 -27.88 30.42
C PRO A 74 15.42 -27.00 29.58
N ILE A 75 15.30 -27.11 28.25
CA ILE A 75 16.06 -26.31 27.27
C ILE A 75 15.56 -24.85 27.24
N TRP A 76 14.30 -24.66 27.64
CA TRP A 76 13.61 -23.38 27.68
C TRP A 76 13.31 -22.98 29.14
N PRO A 77 13.33 -21.69 29.49
CA PRO A 77 12.91 -21.20 30.80
C PRO A 77 11.43 -21.53 31.08
N ASP A 78 11.06 -21.70 32.35
CA ASP A 78 9.67 -21.90 32.77
C ASP A 78 8.81 -20.63 32.58
N ASP A 79 9.39 -19.46 32.89
CA ASP A 79 8.74 -18.16 32.69
C ASP A 79 9.05 -17.59 31.30
N PHE A 80 8.41 -18.16 30.29
CA PHE A 80 8.66 -17.79 28.89
C PHE A 80 7.49 -17.04 28.27
N ASP A 81 7.72 -15.82 27.76
CA ASP A 81 6.65 -15.04 27.11
C ASP A 81 6.64 -15.26 25.60
N LEU A 82 5.66 -16.04 25.15
CA LEU A 82 5.39 -16.31 23.73
C LEU A 82 4.53 -15.23 23.07
N ARG A 83 3.91 -14.33 23.84
CA ARG A 83 2.98 -13.32 23.32
C ARG A 83 3.58 -12.46 22.21
N PRO A 84 4.86 -12.02 22.25
CA PRO A 84 5.47 -11.26 21.14
C PRO A 84 5.50 -12.05 19.83
N THR A 85 5.87 -13.33 19.88
CA THR A 85 5.95 -14.20 18.69
C THR A 85 4.55 -14.51 18.16
N VAL A 86 3.60 -14.80 19.06
CA VAL A 86 2.19 -15.01 18.68
C VAL A 86 1.59 -13.75 18.06
N ALA A 87 1.91 -12.56 18.59
CA ALA A 87 1.45 -11.30 18.02
C ALA A 87 2.03 -11.06 16.61
N LEU A 88 3.29 -11.46 16.35
CA LEU A 88 3.88 -11.42 15.01
C LEU A 88 3.17 -12.37 14.04
N VAL A 89 2.84 -13.59 14.47
CA VAL A 89 2.08 -14.57 13.67
C VAL A 89 0.70 -14.02 13.32
N VAL A 90 -0.06 -13.56 14.32
CA VAL A 90 -1.42 -13.05 14.11
C VAL A 90 -1.38 -11.76 13.27
N GLY A 91 -0.48 -10.83 13.60
CA GLY A 91 -0.33 -9.57 12.86
C GLY A 91 0.02 -9.80 11.39
N SER A 92 1.03 -10.63 11.12
CA SER A 92 1.43 -10.96 9.74
C SER A 92 0.34 -11.67 8.96
N SER A 93 -0.46 -12.54 9.60
CA SER A 93 -1.60 -13.18 8.94
C SER A 93 -2.66 -12.17 8.48
N ILE A 94 -2.95 -11.16 9.29
CA ILE A 94 -3.89 -10.08 8.95
C ILE A 94 -3.34 -9.24 7.80
N VAL A 95 -2.06 -8.86 7.85
CA VAL A 95 -1.38 -8.09 6.79
C VAL A 95 -1.41 -8.86 5.45
N ILE A 96 -1.16 -10.17 5.47
CA ILE A 96 -1.23 -11.03 4.28
C ILE A 96 -2.64 -11.01 3.69
N VAL A 97 -3.67 -11.24 4.51
CA VAL A 97 -5.07 -11.25 4.05
C VAL A 97 -5.46 -9.88 3.49
N ALA A 98 -5.13 -8.79 4.19
CA ALA A 98 -5.41 -7.43 3.77
C ALA A 98 -4.70 -7.08 2.44
N SER A 99 -3.43 -7.46 2.31
CA SER A 99 -2.63 -7.22 1.11
C SER A 99 -3.14 -8.05 -0.08
N LEU A 100 -3.53 -9.30 0.15
CA LEU A 100 -4.09 -10.17 -0.88
C LEU A 100 -5.43 -9.62 -1.39
N VAL A 101 -6.33 -9.22 -0.47
CA VAL A 101 -7.59 -8.56 -0.83
C VAL A 101 -7.31 -7.30 -1.65
N SER A 102 -6.40 -6.44 -1.20
CA SER A 102 -6.05 -5.21 -1.93
C SER A 102 -5.55 -5.49 -3.36
N LEU A 103 -4.67 -6.49 -3.52
CA LEU A 103 -4.12 -6.87 -4.82
C LEU A 103 -5.19 -7.48 -5.74
N LEU A 104 -6.04 -8.38 -5.22
CA LEU A 104 -7.14 -8.97 -6.00
C LEU A 104 -8.09 -7.90 -6.53
N PHE A 105 -8.48 -6.95 -5.67
CA PHE A 105 -9.34 -5.83 -6.10
C PHE A 105 -8.67 -4.92 -7.13
N SER A 106 -7.34 -4.81 -7.14
CA SER A 106 -6.60 -4.04 -8.16
C SER A 106 -6.45 -4.75 -9.51
N ARG A 107 -6.42 -6.08 -9.54
CA ARG A 107 -6.24 -6.88 -10.77
C ARG A 107 -7.54 -7.15 -11.49
N VAL A 108 -8.66 -7.25 -10.78
CA VAL A 108 -9.95 -7.58 -11.39
C VAL A 108 -10.54 -6.34 -12.07
N GLN A 109 -10.35 -6.25 -13.38
CA GLN A 109 -10.83 -5.17 -14.25
C GLN A 109 -12.37 -4.99 -14.18
N SER A 110 -13.10 -6.08 -13.90
CA SER A 110 -14.55 -6.06 -13.67
C SER A 110 -14.97 -5.32 -12.39
N LEU A 111 -14.11 -5.23 -11.38
CA LEU A 111 -14.38 -4.49 -10.14
C LEU A 111 -13.95 -3.02 -10.23
N ARG A 112 -13.07 -2.69 -11.17
CA ARG A 112 -12.64 -1.31 -11.49
C ARG A 112 -13.78 -0.42 -11.98
N GLY A 113 -14.85 -1.03 -12.52
CA GLY A 113 -16.08 -0.34 -12.89
C GLY A 113 -16.88 0.22 -11.69
N ARG A 114 -16.67 -0.32 -10.48
CA ARG A 114 -17.29 0.17 -9.24
C ARG A 114 -16.25 0.93 -8.39
N LYS A 115 -15.84 2.11 -8.87
CA LYS A 115 -14.78 2.95 -8.27
C LYS A 115 -14.96 3.17 -6.76
N LEU A 116 -16.19 3.30 -6.27
CA LEU A 116 -16.48 3.46 -4.84
C LEU A 116 -16.08 2.24 -3.99
N LEU A 117 -16.28 1.01 -4.49
CA LEU A 117 -15.91 -0.22 -3.79
C LEU A 117 -14.41 -0.47 -3.87
N HIS A 118 -13.81 -0.23 -5.04
CA HIS A 118 -12.37 -0.34 -5.23
C HIS A 118 -11.62 0.63 -4.30
N ASN A 119 -12.09 1.88 -4.19
CA ASN A 119 -11.47 2.91 -3.36
C ASN A 119 -11.75 2.73 -1.86
N GLY A 120 -12.88 2.13 -1.49
CA GLY A 120 -13.16 1.76 -0.11
C GLY A 120 -12.23 0.64 0.38
N VAL A 121 -12.11 -0.44 -0.38
CA VAL A 121 -11.21 -1.57 -0.07
C VAL A 121 -9.75 -1.10 -0.07
N ALA A 122 -9.41 -0.18 -0.97
CA ALA A 122 -8.10 0.42 -1.06
C ALA A 122 -7.60 1.13 0.21
N VAL A 123 -8.51 1.62 1.04
CA VAL A 123 -8.19 2.33 2.29
C VAL A 123 -8.42 1.42 3.51
N ALA A 124 -9.51 0.65 3.49
CA ALA A 124 -9.87 -0.21 4.61
C ALA A 124 -8.83 -1.32 4.83
N ALA A 125 -8.37 -1.98 3.76
CA ALA A 125 -7.43 -3.09 3.91
C ALA A 125 -6.05 -2.65 4.48
N PRO A 126 -5.40 -1.59 3.96
CA PRO A 126 -4.17 -1.07 4.58
C PRO A 126 -4.38 -0.54 6.01
N ALA A 127 -5.56 -0.03 6.35
CA ALA A 127 -5.86 0.41 7.71
C ALA A 127 -5.92 -0.77 8.70
N PHE A 128 -6.54 -1.88 8.32
CA PHE A 128 -6.53 -3.10 9.14
C PHE A 128 -5.12 -3.69 9.28
N GLY A 129 -4.33 -3.67 8.19
CA GLY A 129 -2.91 -4.04 8.23
C GLY A 129 -2.13 -3.18 9.22
N LEU A 130 -2.28 -1.85 9.13
CA LEU A 130 -1.60 -0.89 10.01
C LEU A 130 -1.94 -1.11 11.48
N VAL A 131 -3.22 -1.29 11.80
CA VAL A 131 -3.66 -1.55 13.18
C VAL A 131 -3.04 -2.85 13.69
N ALA A 132 -3.05 -3.91 12.88
CA ALA A 132 -2.45 -5.19 13.26
C ALA A 132 -0.93 -5.08 13.46
N ALA A 133 -0.23 -4.35 12.59
CA ALA A 133 1.21 -4.11 12.69
C ALA A 133 1.57 -3.30 13.94
N VAL A 134 0.81 -2.24 14.25
CA VAL A 134 1.01 -1.41 15.44
C VAL A 134 0.75 -2.19 16.72
N ILE A 135 -0.31 -3.02 16.75
CA ILE A 135 -0.60 -3.89 17.90
C ILE A 135 0.55 -4.88 18.10
N ALA A 136 0.98 -5.57 17.04
CA ALA A 136 2.09 -6.52 17.12
C ALA A 136 3.37 -5.85 17.62
N MET A 137 3.70 -4.65 17.13
CA MET A 137 4.89 -3.92 17.55
C MET A 137 4.81 -3.45 19.01
N SER A 138 3.61 -3.06 19.44
CA SER A 138 3.35 -2.61 20.82
C SER A 138 3.52 -3.77 21.81
N PHE A 139 2.99 -4.96 21.49
CA PHE A 139 3.25 -6.17 22.29
C PHE A 139 4.72 -6.55 22.28
N PHE A 140 5.39 -6.47 21.14
CA PHE A 140 6.81 -6.77 21.04
C PHE A 140 7.64 -5.86 21.94
N TYR A 141 7.52 -4.53 21.80
CA TYR A 141 8.33 -3.60 22.60
C TYR A 141 7.92 -3.56 24.07
N SER A 142 6.64 -3.70 24.40
CA SER A 142 6.18 -3.69 25.79
C SER A 142 6.71 -4.89 26.56
N ILE A 143 6.81 -6.06 25.93
CA ILE A 143 7.23 -7.30 26.60
C ILE A 143 8.75 -7.46 26.51
N ASN A 144 9.38 -7.11 25.37
CA ASN A 144 10.83 -7.16 25.22
C ASN A 144 11.57 -6.08 26.03
N ALA A 145 10.86 -5.07 26.55
CA ALA A 145 11.43 -4.11 27.52
C ALA A 145 11.50 -4.70 28.96
N SER A 146 10.84 -5.83 29.21
CA SER A 146 10.90 -6.49 30.51
C SER A 146 12.26 -7.15 30.71
N THR A 147 12.95 -6.81 31.79
CA THR A 147 14.23 -7.43 32.18
C THR A 147 14.06 -8.73 32.96
N THR A 148 12.82 -9.11 33.27
CA THR A 148 12.50 -10.25 34.15
C THR A 148 11.99 -11.47 33.43
N VAL A 149 11.56 -11.36 32.16
CA VAL A 149 10.95 -12.47 31.40
C VAL A 149 11.66 -12.63 30.06
N ASP A 150 12.17 -13.82 29.78
CA ASP A 150 12.83 -14.12 28.51
C ASP A 150 11.78 -14.44 27.42
N THR A 151 12.04 -13.96 26.21
CA THR A 151 11.23 -14.23 25.01
C THR A 151 11.96 -15.21 24.09
N LEU A 152 11.24 -15.76 23.11
CA LEU A 152 11.79 -16.64 22.06
C LEU A 152 13.02 -16.03 21.37
N GLN A 153 13.00 -14.72 21.17
CA GLN A 153 14.11 -13.99 20.57
C GLN A 153 15.26 -13.72 21.56
N SER A 154 14.98 -13.18 22.75
CA SER A 154 16.06 -12.84 23.70
C SER A 154 16.83 -14.10 24.12
N TRP A 155 16.12 -15.21 24.32
CA TRP A 155 16.70 -16.50 24.67
C TRP A 155 17.52 -17.10 23.53
N SER A 156 16.96 -17.20 22.33
CA SER A 156 17.69 -17.76 21.19
C SER A 156 18.93 -16.94 20.83
N CYS A 157 18.88 -15.62 20.99
CA CYS A 157 20.04 -14.77 20.78
C CYS A 157 21.07 -14.85 21.92
N ARG A 158 20.66 -15.00 23.18
CA ARG A 158 21.57 -15.23 24.31
C ARG A 158 22.40 -16.51 24.11
N TRP A 159 21.78 -17.57 23.61
CA TRP A 159 22.41 -18.86 23.38
C TRP A 159 22.90 -19.09 21.94
N SER A 160 22.93 -18.04 21.11
CA SER A 160 23.31 -18.12 19.69
C SER A 160 24.72 -18.66 19.44
N GLN A 161 25.61 -18.49 20.42
CA GLN A 161 27.01 -18.93 20.40
C GLN A 161 27.15 -20.45 20.59
N VAL A 162 26.12 -21.10 21.16
CA VAL A 162 26.17 -22.53 21.53
C VAL A 162 25.80 -23.37 20.32
N ALA A 163 26.79 -24.10 19.81
CA ALA A 163 26.60 -25.03 18.70
C ALA A 163 25.82 -26.26 19.17
N MET A 164 24.57 -26.38 18.73
CA MET A 164 23.73 -27.55 18.97
C MET A 164 23.79 -28.48 17.75
N ALA A 165 24.07 -29.76 17.97
CA ALA A 165 24.08 -30.78 16.91
C ALA A 165 22.67 -31.27 16.52
N GLN A 166 21.67 -30.93 17.34
CA GLN A 166 20.25 -31.25 17.15
C GLN A 166 19.42 -29.98 17.37
N ARG A 167 18.16 -29.96 16.93
CA ARG A 167 17.27 -28.81 17.18
C ARG A 167 17.09 -28.62 18.70
N PRO A 168 17.02 -27.36 19.19
CA PRO A 168 16.96 -26.10 18.45
C PRO A 168 18.33 -25.52 18.07
N HIS A 169 18.49 -25.07 16.81
CA HIS A 169 19.69 -24.36 16.36
C HIS A 169 19.60 -22.86 16.72
N PHE A 170 19.96 -22.49 17.96
CA PHE A 170 19.76 -21.14 18.49
C PHE A 170 20.34 -20.01 17.64
N GLY A 171 21.51 -20.21 17.02
CA GLY A 171 22.10 -19.21 16.12
C GLY A 171 21.21 -18.89 14.91
N THR A 172 20.59 -19.92 14.31
CA THR A 172 19.66 -19.76 13.18
C THR A 172 18.35 -19.12 13.63
N LEU A 173 17.78 -19.57 14.76
CA LEU A 173 16.56 -18.98 15.32
C LEU A 173 16.74 -17.49 15.67
N CYS A 174 17.90 -17.11 16.21
CA CYS A 174 18.21 -15.71 16.50
C CYS A 174 18.22 -14.86 15.22
N LYS A 175 18.91 -15.32 14.16
CA LYS A 175 18.96 -14.61 12.87
C LYS A 175 17.58 -14.50 12.22
N GLN A 176 16.79 -15.57 12.25
CA GLN A 176 15.44 -15.61 11.68
C GLN A 176 14.47 -14.69 12.44
N SER A 177 14.48 -14.73 13.77
CA SER A 177 13.64 -13.86 14.61
C SER A 177 14.01 -12.38 14.45
N GLN A 178 15.31 -12.07 14.38
CA GLN A 178 15.79 -10.72 14.10
C GLN A 178 15.36 -10.22 12.71
N ALA A 179 15.40 -11.08 11.69
CA ALA A 179 14.90 -10.74 10.36
C ALA A 179 13.39 -10.46 10.36
N GLY A 180 12.60 -11.30 11.05
CA GLY A 180 11.16 -11.09 11.21
C GLY A 180 10.83 -9.76 11.88
N LEU A 181 11.60 -9.39 12.89
CA LEU A 181 11.49 -8.09 13.56
C LEU A 181 11.79 -6.91 12.66
N TYR A 182 12.91 -6.94 11.93
CA TYR A 182 13.27 -5.82 11.06
C TYR A 182 12.23 -5.62 9.96
N LEU A 183 11.70 -6.72 9.43
CA LEU A 183 10.62 -6.67 8.45
C LEU A 183 9.31 -6.15 9.05
N SER A 184 8.98 -6.51 10.30
CA SER A 184 7.78 -5.98 10.96
C SER A 184 7.90 -4.48 11.24
N VAL A 185 9.08 -3.99 11.60
CA VAL A 185 9.34 -2.54 11.75
C VAL A 185 9.23 -1.81 10.41
N LEU A 186 9.74 -2.41 9.33
CA LEU A 186 9.68 -1.84 7.99
C LEU A 186 8.25 -1.82 7.41
N LEU A 187 7.39 -2.75 7.83
CA LEU A 187 5.99 -2.80 7.37
C LEU A 187 5.19 -1.55 7.77
N ILE A 188 5.43 -0.99 8.96
CA ILE A 188 4.70 0.17 9.46
C ILE A 188 4.75 1.37 8.48
N PRO A 189 5.93 1.89 8.08
CA PRO A 189 5.98 3.00 7.13
C PRO A 189 5.44 2.61 5.75
N ILE A 190 5.60 1.36 5.30
CA ILE A 190 5.04 0.88 4.03
C ILE A 190 3.50 0.99 4.05
N GLU A 191 2.85 0.50 5.11
CA GLU A 191 1.39 0.54 5.23
C GLU A 191 0.87 1.98 5.36
N VAL A 192 1.59 2.86 6.05
CA VAL A 192 1.27 4.30 6.10
C VAL A 192 1.30 4.93 4.71
N ILE A 193 2.32 4.63 3.90
CA ILE A 193 2.43 5.16 2.53
C ILE A 193 1.30 4.61 1.65
N VAL A 194 1.00 3.31 1.73
CA VAL A 194 -0.07 2.67 0.96
C VAL A 194 -1.44 3.26 1.32
N LEU A 195 -1.69 3.48 2.62
CA LEU A 195 -2.92 4.10 3.13
C LEU A 195 -3.03 5.55 2.67
N GLY A 196 -1.95 6.33 2.81
CA GLY A 196 -1.90 7.73 2.39
C GLY A 196 -2.16 7.89 0.89
N ALA A 197 -1.53 7.04 0.06
CA ALA A 197 -1.76 7.02 -1.38
C ALA A 197 -3.22 6.69 -1.73
N GLY A 198 -3.81 5.66 -1.08
CA GLY A 198 -5.21 5.29 -1.29
C GLY A 198 -6.19 6.39 -0.86
N ALA A 199 -5.95 7.03 0.29
CA ALA A 199 -6.76 8.14 0.78
C ALA A 199 -6.69 9.36 -0.14
N TYR A 200 -5.49 9.70 -0.64
CA TYR A 200 -5.30 10.79 -1.59
C TYR A 200 -6.10 10.56 -2.88
N GLN A 201 -6.05 9.35 -3.44
CA GLN A 201 -6.83 8.96 -4.62
C GLN A 201 -8.33 9.10 -4.37
N MET A 202 -8.81 8.64 -3.20
CA MET A 202 -10.23 8.75 -2.83
C MET A 202 -10.69 10.21 -2.71
N VAL A 203 -9.86 11.10 -2.15
CA VAL A 203 -10.16 12.54 -2.05
C VAL A 203 -10.19 13.20 -3.42
N LEU A 204 -9.23 12.88 -4.30
CA LEU A 204 -9.17 13.41 -5.66
C LEU A 204 -10.44 13.04 -6.45
N GLU A 205 -10.84 11.77 -6.41
CA GLU A 205 -12.05 11.32 -7.09
C GLU A 205 -13.32 11.97 -6.54
N LYS A 206 -13.41 12.13 -5.21
CA LYS A 206 -14.53 12.84 -4.57
C LYS A 206 -14.61 14.29 -5.04
N ASN A 207 -13.47 14.97 -5.13
CA ASN A 207 -13.42 16.38 -5.55
C ASN A 207 -13.81 16.53 -7.03
N VAL A 208 -13.33 15.67 -7.92
CA VAL A 208 -13.71 15.66 -9.35
C VAL A 208 -15.20 15.32 -9.53
N SER A 209 -15.71 14.34 -8.78
CA SER A 209 -17.14 13.98 -8.81
C SER A 209 -18.03 15.12 -8.32
N ARG A 210 -17.61 15.85 -7.28
CA ARG A 210 -18.33 17.04 -6.80
C ARG A 210 -18.29 18.18 -7.82
N ALA A 211 -17.14 18.44 -8.42
CA ALA A 211 -16.99 19.48 -9.43
C ALA A 211 -17.86 19.21 -10.67
N SER A 212 -17.91 17.96 -11.14
CA SER A 212 -18.75 17.56 -12.27
C SER A 212 -20.25 17.67 -11.97
N VAL A 213 -20.69 17.28 -10.77
CA VAL A 213 -22.09 17.46 -10.35
C VAL A 213 -22.47 18.95 -10.28
N VAL A 214 -21.58 19.82 -9.78
CA VAL A 214 -21.82 21.28 -9.75
C VAL A 214 -21.87 21.87 -11.16
N ALA A 215 -20.95 21.46 -12.05
CA ALA A 215 -20.95 21.89 -13.45
C ALA A 215 -22.22 21.44 -14.19
N GLN A 216 -22.73 20.24 -13.93
CA GLN A 216 -23.94 19.71 -14.53
C GLN A 216 -25.22 20.37 -13.98
N ARG A 217 -25.19 20.89 -12.75
CA ARG A 217 -26.29 21.67 -12.15
C ARG A 217 -26.33 23.14 -12.56
N ARG A 218 -25.32 23.68 -13.26
CA ARG A 218 -25.45 25.00 -13.89
C ARG A 218 -26.47 24.89 -15.04
N PRO A 219 -27.59 25.64 -15.02
CA PRO A 219 -28.48 25.72 -16.15
C PRO A 219 -27.70 26.23 -17.37
N LYS A 220 -27.93 25.63 -18.53
CA LYS A 220 -27.38 26.06 -19.82
C LYS A 220 -27.99 27.43 -20.15
N SER A 221 -27.43 28.50 -19.61
CA SER A 221 -27.89 29.86 -19.84
C SER A 221 -27.47 30.29 -21.24
N GLY A 222 -28.46 30.38 -22.14
CA GLY A 222 -28.39 31.13 -23.39
C GLY A 222 -27.59 30.46 -24.50
N SER A 223 -28.23 29.57 -25.27
CA SER A 223 -27.81 29.37 -26.66
C SER A 223 -28.21 30.62 -27.45
N PRO A 224 -27.30 31.34 -28.12
CA PRO A 224 -27.70 32.41 -29.03
C PRO A 224 -28.43 31.76 -30.22
N VAL A 225 -29.67 32.19 -30.45
CA VAL A 225 -30.38 31.88 -31.70
C VAL A 225 -29.70 32.69 -32.80
N PRO A 226 -29.23 32.07 -33.91
CA PRO A 226 -28.71 32.84 -35.02
C PRO A 226 -29.87 33.59 -35.68
N SER A 227 -29.85 34.92 -35.59
CA SER A 227 -30.72 35.80 -36.35
C SER A 227 -30.37 35.65 -37.83
N SER A 228 -31.13 34.84 -38.57
CA SER A 228 -31.08 34.89 -40.03
C SER A 228 -31.78 36.17 -40.47
N VAL A 229 -30.98 37.21 -40.70
CA VAL A 229 -31.33 38.33 -41.56
C VAL A 229 -31.58 37.75 -42.95
N ARG A 230 -32.83 37.85 -43.42
CA ARG A 230 -33.14 37.83 -44.85
C ARG A 230 -33.92 39.09 -45.14
N ASP A 231 -33.17 40.10 -45.58
CA ASP A 231 -33.68 41.11 -46.48
C ASP A 231 -34.24 40.38 -47.72
N ILE A 232 -35.53 40.55 -47.97
CA ILE A 232 -36.09 40.39 -49.31
C ILE A 232 -36.64 41.75 -49.69
N GLU A 233 -35.77 42.47 -50.39
CA GLU A 233 -36.07 43.47 -51.40
C GLU A 233 -37.19 42.98 -52.33
N GLY A 234 -38.18 43.83 -52.61
CA GLY A 234 -39.26 43.49 -53.52
C GLY A 234 -40.38 44.53 -53.62
N ASP A 235 -39.99 45.78 -53.88
CA ASP A 235 -40.87 46.79 -54.49
C ASP A 235 -41.25 46.34 -55.91
N GLY A 236 -42.53 46.49 -56.29
CA GLY A 236 -42.96 46.15 -57.65
C GLY A 236 -44.46 45.96 -57.86
N ARG A 237 -45.18 47.08 -57.95
CA ARG A 237 -46.44 47.34 -58.70
C ARG A 237 -47.74 46.64 -58.29
#